data_AF-A0A6I5RIC7-F1
#
_entry.id   AF-A0A6I5RIC7-F1
#
_cell.length_a   1.000
_cell.length_b   1.000
_cell.length_c   1.000
_cell.angle_alpha   90.00
_cell.angle_beta   90.00
_cell.angle_gamma   90.00
#
_symmetry.space_group_name_H-M   'P 1'
#
loop_
_entity.id
_entity.type
_entity.pdbx_description
1 polymer ?
#
loop_
_entity_poly.entity_id
_entity_poly.type
_entity_poly.pdbx_seq_one_letter_code
_entity_poly.pdbx_strand_id
1 'polypeptide(L)' 'MTCWTNLTSANLTSANLYRANLDSANLTRANLSKADLDSANLTRAN' A
#
# COMPACT_ATOMS: atom_id res chain seq x y z
N MET A 1 4.64 -18.30 6.35
CA MET A 1 5.42 -17.07 6.61
C MET A 1 4.73 -15.92 5.91
N THR A 2 3.96 -15.11 6.64
CA THR A 2 3.39 -13.87 6.10
C THR A 2 4.34 -12.74 6.45
N CYS A 3 5.22 -12.34 5.53
CA CYS A 3 6.04 -11.14 5.74
C CYS A 3 5.10 -9.93 5.64
N TRP A 4 4.98 -9.16 6.71
CA TRP A 4 4.25 -7.89 6.68
C TRP A 4 5.00 -6.88 5.81
N THR A 5 4.26 -6.15 4.97
CA THR A 5 4.85 -5.15 4.07
C THR A 5 4.99 -3.83 4.81
N ASN A 6 6.22 -3.42 5.13
CA ASN A 6 6.48 -2.11 5.72
C ASN A 6 6.77 -1.10 4.60
N LEU A 7 5.85 -0.15 4.41
CA LEU A 7 5.93 0.94 3.44
C LEU A 7 5.95 2.30 4.15
N THR A 8 6.42 2.34 5.40
CA THR A 8 6.51 3.58 6.18
C THR A 8 7.30 4.63 5.41
N SER A 9 6.72 5.81 5.21
CA SER A 9 7.32 6.94 4.45
C SER A 9 7.68 6.64 2.99
N ALA A 10 7.14 5.57 2.40
CA ALA A 10 7.39 5.26 1.00
C ALA A 10 6.78 6.32 0.07
N ASN A 11 7.49 6.70 -0.99
CA ASN A 11 6.92 7.51 -2.07
C ASN A 11 6.32 6.59 -3.13
N LEU A 12 5.00 6.49 -3.15
CA LEU A 12 4.19 5.70 -4.07
C LEU A 12 3.40 6.61 -5.01
N THR A 13 3.89 7.84 -5.26
CA THR A 13 3.22 8.79 -6.14
C THR A 13 3.05 8.18 -7.54
N SER A 14 1.82 8.19 -8.05
CA SER A 14 1.43 7.61 -9.34
C SER A 14 1.73 6.11 -9.49
N ALA A 15 1.93 5.37 -8.39
CA ALA A 15 2.16 3.94 -8.45
C ALA A 15 0.90 3.19 -8.94
N ASN A 16 1.09 2.18 -9.79
CA ASN A 16 0.01 1.24 -10.12
C ASN A 16 -0.02 0.14 -9.06
N LEU A 17 -1.03 0.18 -8.20
CA LEU A 17 -1.31 -0.80 -7.16
C LEU A 17 -2.65 -1.52 -7.44
N TYR A 18 -3.08 -1.55 -8.71
CA TYR A 18 -4.28 -2.27 -9.14
C TYR A 18 -4.22 -3.73 -8.68
N ARG A 19 -5.22 -4.16 -7.90
CA ARG A 19 -5.30 -5.50 -7.29
C ARG A 19 -4.10 -5.89 -6.38
N ALA A 20 -3.31 -4.93 -5.91
CA ALA A 20 -2.20 -5.22 -5.01
C ALA A 20 -2.71 -5.80 -3.68
N ASN A 21 -2.00 -6.81 -3.15
CA ASN A 21 -2.26 -7.29 -1.80
C ASN A 21 -1.42 -6.49 -0.78
N LEU A 22 -2.06 -5.51 -0.15
CA LEU A 22 -1.50 -4.66 0.89
C LEU A 22 -2.12 -5.01 2.26
N ASP A 23 -2.66 -6.21 2.42
CA ASP A 23 -3.16 -6.65 3.72
C ASP A 23 -2.06 -6.55 4.77
N SER A 24 -2.39 -5.95 5.91
CA SER A 24 -1.47 -5.72 7.02
C SER A 24 -0.27 -4.82 6.71
N ALA A 25 -0.28 -4.08 5.59
CA ALA A 25 0.81 -3.18 5.25
C ALA A 25 0.85 -1.98 6.20
N ASN A 26 2.05 -1.54 6.59
CA ASN A 26 2.22 -0.27 7.28
C ASN A 26 2.46 0.83 6.24
N LEU A 27 1.47 1.69 5.99
CA LEU A 27 1.57 2.83 5.06
C LEU A 27 1.74 4.15 5.82
N THR A 28 2.16 4.11 7.09
CA THR A 28 2.39 5.31 7.90
C THR A 28 3.30 6.29 7.16
N ARG A 29 2.79 7.51 6.88
CA ARG A 29 3.47 8.57 6.11
C ARG A 29 3.79 8.22 4.64
N ALA A 30 3.26 7.15 4.08
CA ALA A 30 3.42 6.85 2.67
C ALA A 30 2.73 7.93 1.81
N ASN A 31 3.36 8.35 0.73
CA ASN A 31 2.77 9.25 -0.25
C ASN A 31 2.12 8.44 -1.37
N LEU A 32 0.79 8.31 -1.32
CA LEU A 32 -0.03 7.60 -2.31
C LEU A 32 -0.68 8.54 -3.33
N SER A 33 -0.18 9.77 -3.48
CA SER A 33 -0.76 10.75 -4.40
C SER A 33 -0.83 10.19 -5.82
N LYS A 34 -2.03 10.19 -6.42
CA LYS A 34 -2.30 9.63 -7.76
C LYS A 34 -2.03 8.12 -7.91
N ALA A 35 -1.81 7.38 -6.84
CA ALA A 35 -1.67 5.93 -6.92
C ALA A 35 -2.99 5.30 -7.39
N ASP A 36 -2.92 4.32 -8.28
CA ASP A 36 -4.06 3.50 -8.66
C ASP A 36 -4.22 2.38 -7.62
N LEU A 37 -5.19 2.53 -6.74
CA LEU A 37 -5.52 1.55 -5.69
C LEU A 37 -6.77 0.73 -6.04
N ASP A 38 -7.22 0.77 -7.31
CA ASP A 38 -8.44 0.06 -7.68
C ASP A 38 -8.29 -1.45 -7.42
N SER A 39 -9.31 -2.04 -6.79
CA SER A 39 -9.32 -3.44 -6.34
C SER A 39 -8.16 -3.86 -5.40
N ALA A 40 -7.37 -2.94 -4.83
CA ALA A 40 -6.31 -3.28 -3.90
C ALA A 40 -6.87 -3.83 -2.57
N ASN A 41 -6.26 -4.87 -2.03
CA ASN A 41 -6.59 -5.40 -0.72
C ASN A 41 -5.89 -4.56 0.37
N LEU A 42 -6.65 -3.76 1.10
CA LEU A 42 -6.18 -2.91 2.21
C LEU A 42 -6.80 -3.31 3.56
N THR A 43 -7.33 -4.54 3.71
CA THR A 43 -8.16 -4.94 4.86
C THR A 43 -7.58 -4.58 6.22
N ARG A 44 -6.26 -4.70 6.40
CA ARG A 44 -5.55 -4.35 7.65
C ARG A 44 -4.41 -3.34 7.45
N ALA A 45 -4.42 -2.58 6.35
CA ALA A 45 -3.38 -1.57 6.13
C ALA A 45 -3.53 -0.40 7.14
N ASN A 46 -2.41 0.18 7.58
CA ASN A 46 -2.39 1.36 8.47
C ASN A 46 -2.03 2.67 7.75
#